data_AF-A0A437M5E8-F1
#
_entry.id   AF-A0A437M5E8-F1
#
_cell.length_a   1.000
_cell.length_b   1.000
_cell.length_c   1.000
_cell.angle_alpha   90.00
_cell.angle_beta   90.00
_cell.angle_gamma   90.00
#
_symmetry.space_group_name_H-M   'P 1'
#
loop_
_entity.id
_entity.type
_entity.pdbx_description
1 polymer ?
#
loop_
_entity_poly.entity_id
_entity_poly.type
_entity_poly.pdbx_seq_one_letter_code
_entity_poly.pdbx_strand_id
1 'polypeptide(L)'
;MTETTTARRKATAPKAAPRARRAKPATAAAKIASITAPIAEVSHEAVASIEKAADAGAKRARRTTTRTRRAVTGIARDARQAASGRTAGLVGAAAIGLVAGLAANLGRKVIVQAPTALAGDWLDGVKADHKLALSLFDALEKTGDRETGKRTTLLTQLAHALGKHAFMEENSLYPALREWGDKADADKLNHDHGYVKQYLYELDAMAKDSSGFLSKVSAFRADVEAHVREEEEAIFPKLHAALGDAGNAKLTAVANKEGFKLA
;
A
#
# COMPACT_ATOMS: atom_id res chain seq x y z
N MET A 1 -70.20 -26.31 -23.12
CA MET A 1 -70.89 -27.26 -22.22
C MET A 1 -69.90 -28.40 -22.00
N THR A 2 -69.25 -28.61 -20.87
CA THR A 2 -69.65 -28.49 -19.46
C THR A 2 -68.41 -28.35 -18.57
N GLU A 3 -68.54 -27.48 -17.57
CA GLU A 3 -67.91 -27.45 -16.23
C GLU A 3 -66.62 -28.25 -15.95
N THR A 4 -65.58 -27.52 -15.49
CA THR A 4 -64.53 -28.10 -14.64
C THR A 4 -64.41 -27.31 -13.34
N THR A 5 -65.17 -27.78 -12.37
CA THR A 5 -65.04 -27.79 -10.90
C THR A 5 -63.72 -27.29 -10.29
N THR A 6 -63.85 -26.28 -9.44
CA THR A 6 -62.89 -25.82 -8.43
C THR A 6 -62.61 -26.90 -7.38
N ALA A 7 -61.43 -27.53 -7.42
CA ALA A 7 -60.97 -28.46 -6.39
C ALA A 7 -60.07 -27.73 -5.36
N ARG A 8 -60.69 -27.37 -4.23
CA ARG A 8 -60.05 -26.89 -3.00
C ARG A 8 -59.18 -28.00 -2.40
N ARG A 9 -57.85 -27.95 -2.58
CA ARG A 9 -56.94 -28.82 -1.82
C ARG A 9 -56.67 -28.25 -0.42
N LYS A 10 -56.91 -29.14 0.54
CA LYS A 10 -56.80 -29.01 2.00
C LYS A 10 -55.34 -28.73 2.38
N ALA A 11 -55.08 -27.60 3.03
CA ALA A 11 -53.77 -27.29 3.60
C ALA A 11 -53.48 -28.23 4.79
N THR A 12 -52.44 -29.04 4.67
CA THR A 12 -51.83 -29.79 5.78
C THR A 12 -50.97 -28.84 6.61
N ALA A 13 -51.34 -28.65 7.88
CA ALA A 13 -50.57 -27.87 8.85
C ALA A 13 -49.25 -28.60 9.22
N PRO A 14 -48.11 -27.88 9.32
CA PRO A 14 -46.88 -28.49 9.81
C PRO A 14 -46.92 -28.69 11.34
N LYS A 15 -46.38 -29.84 11.76
CA LYS A 15 -46.24 -30.32 13.14
C LYS A 15 -45.36 -29.36 13.96
N ALA A 16 -45.84 -28.95 15.14
CA ALA A 16 -45.16 -28.01 16.03
C ALA A 16 -43.82 -28.53 16.55
N ALA A 17 -42.78 -27.69 16.49
CA ALA A 17 -41.47 -27.92 17.11
C ALA A 17 -41.49 -27.57 18.61
N PRO A 18 -40.69 -28.24 19.47
CA PRO A 18 -40.70 -28.00 20.91
C PRO A 18 -40.12 -26.63 21.28
N ARG A 19 -40.78 -25.97 22.24
CA ARG A 19 -40.43 -24.65 22.80
C ARG A 19 -39.02 -24.65 23.40
N ALA A 20 -38.14 -23.80 22.87
CA ALA A 20 -36.88 -23.44 23.51
C ALA A 20 -37.13 -22.60 24.77
N ARG A 21 -36.56 -23.02 25.92
CA ARG A 21 -36.56 -22.25 27.17
C ARG A 21 -35.71 -20.99 26.99
N ARG A 22 -36.31 -19.82 27.24
CA ARG A 22 -35.63 -18.51 27.36
C ARG A 22 -34.64 -18.56 28.53
N ALA A 23 -33.34 -18.40 28.24
CA ALA A 23 -32.33 -18.10 29.25
C ALA A 23 -32.35 -16.60 29.58
N LYS A 24 -32.25 -16.26 30.88
CA LYS A 24 -32.12 -14.90 31.41
C LYS A 24 -30.74 -14.31 31.06
N PRO A 25 -30.60 -12.98 30.92
CA PRO A 25 -29.33 -12.34 30.60
C PRO A 25 -28.37 -12.39 31.79
N ALA A 26 -27.15 -12.90 31.57
CA ALA A 26 -26.08 -12.86 32.55
C ALA A 26 -25.35 -11.51 32.49
N THR A 27 -25.28 -10.86 33.65
CA THR A 27 -24.61 -9.60 33.92
C THR A 27 -23.09 -9.73 33.84
N ALA A 28 -22.46 -8.75 33.18
CA ALA A 28 -21.02 -8.55 33.14
C ALA A 28 -20.48 -8.15 34.53
N ALA A 29 -20.13 -9.13 35.37
CA ALA A 29 -19.39 -8.92 36.64
C ALA A 29 -18.93 -10.25 37.25
N ALA A 30 -18.08 -11.03 36.57
CA ALA A 30 -17.41 -12.19 37.18
C ALA A 30 -16.24 -12.70 36.32
N LYS A 31 -15.20 -11.88 36.14
CA LYS A 31 -13.87 -12.36 35.72
C LYS A 31 -12.78 -11.31 36.00
N ILE A 32 -12.76 -10.79 37.23
CA ILE A 32 -11.63 -10.04 37.79
C ILE A 32 -11.44 -10.58 39.23
N ALA A 33 -10.96 -11.81 39.33
CA ALA A 33 -10.54 -12.42 40.61
C ALA A 33 -9.73 -13.70 40.34
N SER A 34 -8.57 -13.55 39.71
CA SER A 34 -7.47 -14.52 39.80
C SER A 34 -6.22 -13.80 39.31
N ILE A 35 -5.47 -13.24 40.27
CA ILE A 35 -4.02 -12.95 40.30
C ILE A 35 -3.86 -12.05 41.53
N THR A 36 -3.86 -12.64 42.72
CA THR A 36 -3.30 -11.98 43.92
C THR A 36 -2.88 -13.05 44.94
N ALA A 37 -1.59 -13.39 44.91
CA ALA A 37 -0.81 -14.00 45.99
C ALA A 37 0.69 -13.69 45.71
N PRO A 38 1.56 -13.64 46.73
CA PRO A 38 2.52 -12.55 46.93
C PRO A 38 3.83 -12.68 46.15
N ILE A 39 4.42 -11.52 45.85
CA ILE A 39 5.77 -11.38 45.26
C ILE A 39 6.79 -11.78 46.33
N ALA A 40 7.47 -12.90 46.11
CA ALA A 40 8.63 -13.31 46.90
C ALA A 40 9.87 -12.52 46.45
N GLU A 41 10.72 -12.23 47.44
CA GLU A 41 11.97 -11.48 47.41
C GLU A 41 12.90 -11.89 46.25
N VAL A 42 13.27 -10.91 45.41
CA VAL A 42 14.20 -11.11 44.29
C VAL A 42 15.63 -11.01 44.83
N SER A 43 16.44 -12.06 44.67
CA SER A 43 17.83 -12.07 45.14
C SER A 43 18.69 -11.02 44.42
N HIS A 44 19.64 -10.41 45.14
CA HIS A 44 20.58 -9.42 44.60
C HIS A 44 21.33 -9.90 43.36
N GLU A 45 21.56 -11.20 43.24
CA GLU A 45 22.25 -11.84 42.11
C GLU A 45 21.41 -11.84 40.82
N ALA A 46 20.08 -11.97 40.95
CA ALA A 46 19.16 -11.90 39.81
C ALA A 46 19.06 -10.46 39.27
N VAL A 47 19.06 -9.45 40.15
CA VAL A 47 19.06 -8.03 39.77
C VAL A 47 20.38 -7.67 39.05
N ALA A 48 21.52 -8.09 39.59
CA ALA A 48 22.84 -7.84 38.97
C ALA A 48 22.99 -8.50 37.59
N SER A 49 22.39 -9.67 37.39
CA SER A 49 22.39 -10.38 36.10
C SER A 49 21.56 -9.67 35.03
N ILE A 50 20.43 -9.06 35.43
CA ILE A 50 19.56 -8.28 34.53
C ILE A 50 20.24 -6.96 34.13
N GLU A 51 20.89 -6.27 35.07
CA GLU A 51 21.61 -5.02 34.79
C GLU A 51 22.79 -5.24 33.82
N LYS A 52 23.54 -6.34 34.01
CA LYS A 52 24.65 -6.71 33.11
C LYS A 52 24.16 -7.03 31.69
N ALA A 53 22.99 -7.67 31.56
CA ALA A 53 22.36 -7.93 30.26
C ALA A 53 21.86 -6.64 29.59
N ALA A 54 21.32 -5.69 30.38
CA ALA A 54 20.87 -4.39 29.88
C ALA A 54 22.03 -3.51 29.37
N ASP A 55 23.15 -3.46 30.10
CA ASP A 55 24.34 -2.71 29.69
C ASP A 55 25.02 -3.30 28.44
N ALA A 56 25.05 -4.64 28.32
CA ALA A 56 25.51 -5.32 27.11
C ALA A 56 24.61 -5.01 25.89
N GLY A 57 23.29 -4.94 26.10
CA GLY A 57 22.31 -4.51 25.09
C GLY A 57 22.52 -3.06 24.65
N ALA A 58 22.73 -2.15 25.60
CA ALA A 58 22.97 -0.72 25.33
C ALA A 58 24.27 -0.51 24.54
N LYS A 59 25.35 -1.21 24.89
CA LYS A 59 26.64 -1.17 24.17
C LYS A 59 26.51 -1.69 22.73
N ARG A 60 25.74 -2.77 22.52
CA ARG A 60 25.48 -3.34 21.18
C ARG A 60 24.62 -2.41 20.31
N ALA A 61 23.63 -1.74 20.90
CA ALA A 61 22.82 -0.73 20.22
C ALA A 61 23.68 0.48 19.80
N ARG A 62 24.52 1.02 20.71
CA ARG A 62 25.42 2.16 20.42
C ARG A 62 26.41 1.85 19.30
N ARG A 63 26.99 0.64 19.29
CA ARG A 63 27.92 0.18 18.23
C ARG A 63 27.24 0.03 16.87
N THR A 64 25.97 -0.36 16.87
CA THR A 64 25.15 -0.45 15.65
C THR A 64 24.79 0.94 15.12
N THR A 65 24.38 1.87 15.99
CA THR A 65 24.09 3.27 15.63
C THR A 65 25.30 4.00 15.05
N THR A 66 26.50 3.80 15.61
CA THR A 66 27.74 4.40 15.08
C THR A 66 28.11 3.81 13.70
N ARG A 67 27.91 2.51 13.49
CA ARG A 67 28.16 1.85 12.20
C ARG A 67 27.17 2.34 11.13
N THR A 68 25.89 2.49 11.48
CA THR A 68 24.85 3.01 10.59
C THR A 68 25.09 4.48 10.25
N ARG A 69 25.46 5.33 11.22
CA ARG A 69 25.83 6.72 10.94
C ARG A 69 27.00 6.84 9.97
N ARG A 70 28.02 5.98 10.10
CA ARG A 70 29.20 5.98 9.22
C ARG A 70 28.89 5.46 7.81
N ALA A 71 27.92 4.55 7.68
CA ALA A 71 27.42 4.10 6.38
C ALA A 71 26.56 5.17 5.68
N VAL A 72 25.66 5.85 6.42
CA VAL A 72 24.82 6.93 5.90
C VAL A 72 25.65 8.13 5.45
N THR A 73 26.71 8.50 6.19
CA THR A 73 27.62 9.58 5.76
C THR A 73 28.47 9.21 4.55
N GLY A 74 28.75 7.92 4.34
CA GLY A 74 29.36 7.41 3.10
C GLY A 74 28.40 7.56 1.91
N ILE A 75 27.18 7.03 2.04
CA ILE A 75 26.16 7.10 0.99
C ILE A 75 25.83 8.55 0.61
N ALA A 76 25.73 9.47 1.58
CA ALA A 76 25.49 10.89 1.32
C ALA A 76 26.66 11.59 0.61
N ARG A 77 27.90 11.13 0.82
CA ARG A 77 29.08 11.65 0.11
C ARG A 77 29.09 11.15 -1.33
N ASP A 78 28.80 9.88 -1.53
CA ASP A 78 28.79 9.23 -2.85
C ASP A 78 27.65 9.78 -3.72
N ALA A 79 26.47 10.03 -3.14
CA ALA A 79 25.34 10.68 -3.81
C ALA A 79 25.65 12.14 -4.22
N ARG A 80 26.38 12.89 -3.38
CA ARG A 80 26.82 14.26 -3.73
C ARG A 80 27.84 14.27 -4.85
N GLN A 81 28.70 13.25 -4.92
CA GLN A 81 29.68 13.11 -5.99
C GLN A 81 29.04 12.65 -7.31
N ALA A 82 27.98 11.84 -7.25
CA ALA A 82 27.16 11.51 -8.42
C ALA A 82 26.35 12.71 -8.94
N ALA A 83 25.89 13.59 -8.05
CA ALA A 83 25.11 14.79 -8.40
C ALA A 83 25.95 15.94 -9.00
N SER A 84 27.28 15.94 -8.86
CA SER A 84 28.15 16.96 -9.47
C SER A 84 28.51 16.67 -10.94
N GLY A 85 28.13 15.49 -11.45
CA GLY A 85 28.20 15.16 -12.87
C GLY A 85 27.03 15.76 -13.64
N ARG A 86 27.30 16.65 -14.59
CA ARG A 86 26.31 17.22 -15.51
C ARG A 86 25.51 16.12 -16.20
N THR A 87 24.21 16.01 -15.91
CA THR A 87 23.11 15.76 -16.87
C THR A 87 21.77 15.68 -16.13
N ALA A 88 20.85 16.56 -16.49
CA ALA A 88 19.53 16.75 -15.89
C ALA A 88 18.50 15.62 -16.19
N GLY A 89 18.95 14.38 -16.41
CA GLY A 89 18.11 13.21 -16.71
C GLY A 89 17.93 12.22 -15.56
N LEU A 90 18.56 12.45 -14.40
CA LEU A 90 18.75 11.45 -13.35
C LEU A 90 17.68 11.42 -12.24
N VAL A 91 16.72 12.35 -12.21
CA VAL A 91 15.71 12.36 -11.13
C VAL A 91 14.82 11.10 -11.19
N GLY A 92 14.53 10.58 -12.40
CA GLY A 92 13.80 9.31 -12.56
C GLY A 92 14.65 8.06 -12.30
N ALA A 93 15.89 8.04 -12.79
CA ALA A 93 16.77 6.87 -12.66
C ALA A 93 17.35 6.69 -11.24
N ALA A 94 17.56 7.78 -10.49
CA ALA A 94 18.02 7.69 -9.10
C ALA A 94 16.98 7.06 -8.17
N ALA A 95 15.67 7.30 -8.40
CA ALA A 95 14.60 6.64 -7.66
C ALA A 95 14.55 5.12 -7.94
N ILE A 96 14.74 4.71 -9.21
CA ILE A 96 14.75 3.31 -9.65
C ILE A 96 15.99 2.56 -9.13
N GLY A 97 17.15 3.22 -9.07
CA GLY A 97 18.42 2.63 -8.60
C GLY A 97 18.56 2.52 -7.07
N LEU A 98 17.86 3.36 -6.29
CA LEU A 98 18.00 3.40 -4.82
C LEU A 98 17.33 2.22 -4.08
N VAL A 99 16.39 1.51 -4.72
CA VAL A 99 15.65 0.40 -4.08
C VAL A 99 16.54 -0.80 -3.77
N ALA A 100 17.63 -1.01 -4.51
CA ALA A 100 18.52 -2.16 -4.31
C ALA A 100 19.47 -2.02 -3.10
N GLY A 101 19.61 -0.82 -2.51
CA GLY A 101 20.78 -0.49 -1.67
C GLY A 101 20.55 -0.14 -0.19
N LEU A 102 19.31 0.01 0.32
CA LEU A 102 19.11 0.54 1.68
C LEU A 102 18.57 -0.47 2.70
N ALA A 103 19.44 -0.77 3.66
CA ALA A 103 19.19 -1.62 4.82
C ALA A 103 18.12 -1.04 5.77
N ALA A 104 17.28 -1.95 6.29
CA ALA A 104 16.18 -1.79 7.24
C ALA A 104 14.89 -1.12 6.72
N ASN A 105 13.75 -1.76 7.00
CA ASN A 105 12.37 -1.44 6.56
C ASN A 105 11.99 0.05 6.60
N LEU A 106 12.59 0.84 7.50
CA LEU A 106 12.35 2.28 7.62
C LEU A 106 13.06 3.11 6.52
N GLY A 107 14.25 2.69 6.08
CA GLY A 107 14.98 3.37 5.01
C GLY A 107 14.26 3.27 3.67
N ARG A 108 13.76 2.07 3.33
CA ARG A 108 12.97 1.82 2.12
C ARG A 108 11.71 2.69 2.06
N LYS A 109 10.92 2.72 3.14
CA LYS A 109 9.70 3.54 3.26
C LYS A 109 9.95 5.00 2.97
N VAL A 110 11.00 5.55 3.57
CA VAL A 110 11.35 6.96 3.38
C VAL A 110 11.75 7.22 1.94
N ILE A 111 12.52 6.34 1.29
CA ILE A 111 12.96 6.52 -0.10
C ILE A 111 11.79 6.42 -1.08
N VAL A 112 10.92 5.41 -0.90
CA VAL A 112 9.82 5.15 -1.82
C VAL A 112 8.73 6.21 -1.72
N GLN A 113 8.43 6.71 -0.51
CA GLN A 113 7.41 7.75 -0.31
C GLN A 113 7.98 9.18 -0.42
N ALA A 114 9.29 9.38 -0.34
CA ALA A 114 9.89 10.72 -0.36
C ALA A 114 9.46 11.57 -1.57
N PRO A 115 9.44 11.07 -2.82
CA PRO A 115 9.00 11.86 -3.96
C PRO A 115 7.56 12.39 -3.80
N THR A 116 6.62 11.52 -3.40
CA THR A 116 5.23 11.88 -3.13
C THR A 116 5.12 12.89 -1.98
N ALA A 117 5.84 12.65 -0.88
CA ALA A 117 5.76 13.49 0.31
C ALA A 117 6.39 14.88 0.11
N LEU A 118 7.49 14.95 -0.66
CA LEU A 118 8.19 16.20 -0.97
C LEU A 118 7.47 17.06 -2.01
N ALA A 119 6.49 16.51 -2.74
CA ALA A 119 5.64 17.29 -3.63
C ALA A 119 4.80 18.33 -2.87
N GLY A 120 4.56 18.12 -1.56
CA GLY A 120 3.91 19.08 -0.68
C GLY A 120 2.39 19.09 -0.76
N ASP A 121 1.82 18.87 -1.95
CA ASP A 121 0.39 18.70 -2.20
C ASP A 121 0.07 17.26 -2.66
N TRP A 122 -1.08 16.72 -2.25
CA TRP A 122 -1.47 15.34 -2.58
C TRP A 122 -1.67 15.12 -4.07
N LEU A 123 -2.16 16.12 -4.81
CA LEU A 123 -2.40 16.00 -6.25
C LEU A 123 -1.05 15.92 -6.98
N ASP A 124 -0.08 16.75 -6.60
CA ASP A 124 1.27 16.67 -7.15
C ASP A 124 1.99 15.38 -6.72
N GLY A 125 1.71 14.88 -5.51
CA GLY A 125 2.21 13.60 -5.03
C GLY A 125 1.74 12.41 -5.87
N VAL A 126 0.46 12.36 -6.21
CA VAL A 126 -0.12 11.36 -7.12
C VAL A 126 0.51 11.43 -8.51
N LYS A 127 0.63 12.64 -9.08
CA LYS A 127 1.30 12.86 -10.38
C LYS A 127 2.74 12.35 -10.39
N ALA A 128 3.45 12.50 -9.28
CA ALA A 128 4.80 11.96 -9.15
C ALA A 128 4.82 10.42 -9.17
N ASP A 129 3.83 9.77 -8.54
CA ASP A 129 3.67 8.32 -8.58
C ASP A 129 3.31 7.81 -9.98
N HIS A 130 2.38 8.47 -10.68
CA HIS A 130 2.03 8.18 -12.07
C HIS A 130 3.26 8.25 -12.99
N LYS A 131 4.02 9.35 -12.87
CA LYS A 131 5.24 9.53 -13.65
C LYS A 131 6.26 8.42 -13.41
N LEU A 132 6.40 7.95 -12.16
CA LEU A 132 7.27 6.81 -11.84
C LEU A 132 6.76 5.53 -12.51
N ALA A 133 5.47 5.20 -12.39
CA ALA A 133 4.88 4.02 -13.01
C ALA A 133 5.06 4.02 -14.54
N LEU A 134 4.75 5.14 -15.21
CA LEU A 134 4.92 5.29 -16.66
C LEU A 134 6.40 5.16 -17.08
N SER A 135 7.34 5.64 -16.28
CA SER A 135 8.78 5.44 -16.56
C SER A 135 9.23 3.97 -16.45
N LEU A 136 8.57 3.18 -15.60
CA LEU A 136 8.83 1.74 -15.48
C LEU A 136 8.23 0.97 -16.67
N PHE A 137 7.07 1.39 -17.17
CA PHE A 137 6.53 0.91 -18.45
C PHE A 137 7.48 1.22 -19.60
N ASP A 138 7.97 2.46 -19.72
CA ASP A 138 8.97 2.84 -20.72
C ASP A 138 10.21 1.95 -20.67
N ALA A 139 10.67 1.61 -19.46
CA ALA A 139 11.83 0.76 -19.26
C ALA A 139 11.55 -0.70 -19.66
N LEU A 140 10.36 -1.23 -19.35
CA LEU A 140 9.93 -2.58 -19.73
C LEU A 140 9.82 -2.72 -21.26
N GLU A 141 9.20 -1.76 -21.94
CA GLU A 141 9.01 -1.80 -23.39
C GLU A 141 10.32 -1.70 -24.17
N LYS A 142 11.37 -1.14 -23.57
CA LYS A 142 12.73 -1.07 -24.15
C LYS A 142 13.55 -2.35 -23.94
N THR A 143 13.00 -3.39 -23.31
CA THR A 143 13.73 -4.64 -23.06
C THR A 143 13.69 -5.62 -24.23
N GLY A 144 14.82 -6.25 -24.53
CA GLY A 144 14.89 -7.38 -25.45
C GLY A 144 14.40 -8.70 -24.81
N ASP A 145 14.00 -9.67 -25.62
CA ASP A 145 13.39 -10.92 -25.15
C ASP A 145 14.30 -11.79 -24.27
N ARG A 146 15.63 -11.64 -24.43
CA ARG A 146 16.62 -12.36 -23.61
C ARG A 146 16.93 -11.65 -22.29
N GLU A 147 16.45 -10.42 -22.08
CA GLU A 147 16.67 -9.65 -20.85
C GLU A 147 15.68 -10.06 -19.73
N THR A 148 15.44 -11.36 -19.54
CA THR A 148 14.41 -11.89 -18.63
C THR A 148 14.63 -11.45 -17.17
N GLY A 149 15.87 -11.43 -16.70
CA GLY A 149 16.20 -10.93 -15.36
C GLY A 149 15.84 -9.45 -15.16
N LYS A 150 16.10 -8.61 -16.17
CA LYS A 150 15.75 -7.19 -16.15
C LYS A 150 14.24 -6.99 -16.20
N ARG A 151 13.53 -7.75 -17.05
CA ARG A 151 12.06 -7.77 -17.08
C ARG A 151 11.46 -8.14 -15.71
N THR A 152 12.00 -9.15 -15.03
CA THR A 152 11.58 -9.54 -13.67
C THR A 152 11.80 -8.40 -12.67
N THR A 153 12.98 -7.77 -12.68
CA THR A 153 13.28 -6.66 -11.76
C THR A 153 12.36 -5.47 -11.99
N LEU A 154 12.18 -5.04 -13.24
CA LEU A 154 11.32 -3.92 -13.59
C LEU A 154 9.85 -4.22 -13.27
N LEU A 155 9.36 -5.43 -13.54
CA LEU A 155 7.99 -5.82 -13.19
C LEU A 155 7.78 -5.82 -11.67
N THR A 156 8.77 -6.28 -10.90
CA THR A 156 8.72 -6.22 -9.43
C THR A 156 8.66 -4.78 -8.93
N GLN A 157 9.45 -3.88 -9.54
CA GLN A 157 9.43 -2.45 -9.21
C GLN A 157 8.09 -1.81 -9.57
N LEU A 158 7.53 -2.12 -10.75
CA LEU A 158 6.22 -1.64 -11.19
C LEU A 158 5.11 -2.12 -10.26
N ALA A 159 5.09 -3.41 -9.92
CA ALA A 159 4.12 -3.99 -8.99
C ALA A 159 4.16 -3.29 -7.62
N HIS A 160 5.36 -2.99 -7.12
CA HIS A 160 5.51 -2.27 -5.86
C HIS A 160 5.04 -0.81 -5.95
N ALA A 161 5.43 -0.10 -7.02
CA ALA A 161 5.04 1.28 -7.23
C ALA A 161 3.51 1.42 -7.33
N LEU A 162 2.88 0.60 -8.18
CA LEU A 162 1.42 0.60 -8.36
C LEU A 162 0.70 0.12 -7.10
N GLY A 163 1.21 -0.89 -6.40
CA GLY A 163 0.59 -1.37 -5.16
C GLY A 163 0.59 -0.32 -4.05
N LYS A 164 1.69 0.44 -3.91
CA LYS A 164 1.79 1.56 -2.96
C LYS A 164 0.83 2.69 -3.33
N HIS A 165 0.83 3.08 -4.61
CA HIS A 165 0.02 4.14 -5.17
C HIS A 165 -1.48 3.83 -5.01
N ALA A 166 -1.93 2.67 -5.50
CA ALA A 166 -3.32 2.24 -5.39
C ALA A 166 -3.78 2.17 -3.92
N PHE A 167 -2.95 1.66 -3.01
CA PHE A 167 -3.29 1.62 -1.59
C PHE A 167 -3.47 3.02 -1.00
N MET A 168 -2.65 3.99 -1.38
CA MET A 168 -2.80 5.37 -0.94
C MET A 168 -4.16 5.92 -1.35
N GLU A 169 -4.53 5.76 -2.62
CA GLU A 169 -5.78 6.28 -3.18
C GLU A 169 -7.01 5.61 -2.59
N GLU A 170 -7.03 4.28 -2.57
CA GLU A 170 -8.11 3.46 -2.05
C GLU A 170 -8.39 3.77 -0.56
N ASN A 171 -7.37 4.16 0.21
CA ASN A 171 -7.49 4.42 1.65
C ASN A 171 -7.52 5.91 2.01
N SER A 172 -7.49 6.83 1.04
CA SER A 172 -7.55 8.27 1.33
C SER A 172 -8.29 9.09 0.28
N LEU A 173 -7.84 9.08 -0.98
CA LEU A 173 -8.38 9.94 -2.03
C LEU A 173 -9.78 9.50 -2.47
N TYR A 174 -10.01 8.21 -2.73
CA TYR A 174 -11.34 7.74 -3.15
C TYR A 174 -12.37 7.85 -2.03
N PRO A 175 -12.05 7.58 -0.75
CA PRO A 175 -12.93 7.93 0.37
C PRO A 175 -13.27 9.43 0.42
N ALA A 176 -12.28 10.32 0.21
CA ALA A 176 -12.52 11.76 0.20
C ALA A 176 -13.39 12.20 -0.98
N LEU A 177 -13.17 11.64 -2.17
CA LEU A 177 -13.97 11.86 -3.37
C LEU A 177 -15.44 11.42 -3.12
N ARG A 178 -15.61 10.27 -2.47
CA ARG A 178 -16.93 9.74 -2.09
C ARG A 178 -17.63 10.62 -1.04
N GLU A 179 -16.90 11.13 -0.05
CA GLU A 179 -17.41 12.03 0.99
C GLU A 179 -17.83 13.38 0.40
N TRP A 180 -17.08 13.88 -0.58
CA TRP A 180 -17.42 15.09 -1.34
C TRP A 180 -18.70 14.93 -2.18
N GLY A 181 -19.07 13.69 -2.52
CA GLY A 181 -20.34 13.34 -3.15
C GLY A 181 -20.21 12.63 -4.49
N ASP A 182 -18.99 12.49 -5.02
CA ASP A 182 -18.73 11.83 -6.30
C ASP A 182 -18.52 10.32 -6.12
N LYS A 183 -19.63 9.64 -5.83
CA LYS A 183 -19.65 8.20 -5.58
C LYS A 183 -19.36 7.38 -6.84
N ALA A 184 -19.81 7.88 -7.99
CA ALA A 184 -19.71 7.17 -9.26
C ALA A 184 -18.24 7.05 -9.68
N ASP A 185 -17.50 8.17 -9.68
CA ASP A 185 -16.09 8.15 -10.03
C ASP A 185 -15.27 7.41 -8.98
N ALA A 186 -15.59 7.55 -7.69
CA ALA A 186 -14.93 6.77 -6.64
C ALA A 186 -15.12 5.24 -6.79
N ASP A 187 -16.31 4.78 -7.19
CA ASP A 187 -16.58 3.35 -7.42
C ASP A 187 -15.91 2.86 -8.71
N LYS A 188 -15.88 3.69 -9.76
CA LYS A 188 -15.18 3.40 -11.01
C LYS A 188 -13.67 3.25 -10.80
N LEU A 189 -13.01 4.20 -10.13
CA LEU A 189 -11.56 4.16 -9.94
C LEU A 189 -11.13 2.93 -9.11
N ASN A 190 -11.91 2.55 -8.09
CA ASN A 190 -11.70 1.30 -7.36
C ASN A 190 -11.83 0.05 -8.26
N HIS A 191 -12.78 0.07 -9.20
CA HIS A 191 -12.96 -1.02 -10.14
C HIS A 191 -11.78 -1.14 -11.11
N ASP A 192 -11.27 -0.01 -11.62
CA ASP A 192 -10.09 0.03 -12.51
C ASP A 192 -8.85 -0.56 -11.82
N HIS A 193 -8.63 -0.27 -10.53
CA HIS A 193 -7.57 -0.89 -9.72
C HIS A 193 -7.68 -2.43 -9.61
N GLY A 194 -8.88 -2.99 -9.76
CA GLY A 194 -9.08 -4.43 -9.86
C GLY A 194 -8.35 -5.04 -11.07
N TYR A 195 -8.45 -4.38 -12.23
CA TYR A 195 -7.77 -4.84 -13.45
C TYR A 195 -6.26 -4.67 -13.40
N VAL A 196 -5.76 -3.63 -12.73
CA VAL A 196 -4.32 -3.47 -12.47
C VAL A 196 -3.76 -4.71 -11.76
N LYS A 197 -4.45 -5.21 -10.73
CA LYS A 197 -4.07 -6.42 -9.98
C LYS A 197 -4.09 -7.66 -10.88
N GLN A 198 -5.05 -7.75 -11.80
CA GLN A 198 -5.13 -8.83 -12.79
C GLN A 198 -3.93 -8.81 -13.76
N TYR A 199 -3.57 -7.65 -14.33
CA TYR A 199 -2.41 -7.53 -15.21
C TYR A 199 -1.12 -7.95 -14.52
N LEU A 200 -0.91 -7.49 -13.28
CA LEU A 200 0.28 -7.85 -12.49
C LEU A 200 0.36 -9.36 -12.24
N TYR A 201 -0.76 -10.01 -11.90
CA TYR A 201 -0.82 -11.47 -11.72
C TYR A 201 -0.46 -12.21 -13.02
N GLU A 202 -1.07 -11.82 -14.13
CA GLU A 202 -0.85 -12.47 -15.43
C GLU A 202 0.61 -12.29 -15.91
N LEU A 203 1.16 -11.07 -15.78
CA LEU A 203 2.55 -10.78 -16.13
C LEU A 203 3.55 -11.50 -15.23
N ASP A 204 3.25 -11.65 -13.93
CA ASP A 204 4.11 -12.37 -12.99
C ASP A 204 4.17 -13.86 -13.33
N ALA A 205 3.02 -14.47 -13.60
CA ALA A 205 2.90 -15.87 -14.00
C ALA A 205 3.45 -16.18 -15.41
N MET A 206 3.54 -15.17 -16.28
CA MET A 206 4.04 -15.32 -17.65
C MET A 206 5.57 -15.48 -17.70
N ALA A 207 6.05 -16.38 -18.57
CA ALA A 207 7.47 -16.48 -18.90
C ALA A 207 7.97 -15.15 -19.51
N LYS A 208 9.07 -14.61 -18.98
CA LYS A 208 9.53 -13.25 -19.33
C LYS A 208 10.14 -13.15 -20.73
N ASP A 209 10.48 -14.28 -21.33
CA ASP A 209 10.91 -14.44 -22.73
C ASP A 209 9.75 -14.82 -23.68
N SER A 210 8.52 -14.90 -23.17
CA SER A 210 7.33 -15.13 -24.00
C SER A 210 7.17 -14.01 -25.04
N SER A 211 6.83 -14.38 -26.27
CA SER A 211 6.48 -13.42 -27.33
C SER A 211 5.28 -12.54 -26.97
N GLY A 212 4.41 -12.99 -26.06
CA GLY A 212 3.27 -12.22 -25.56
C GLY A 212 3.61 -11.21 -24.46
N PHE A 213 4.82 -11.22 -23.90
CA PHE A 213 5.17 -10.41 -22.72
C PHE A 213 5.01 -8.91 -23.00
N LEU A 214 5.66 -8.40 -24.04
CA LEU A 214 5.59 -6.96 -24.38
C LEU A 214 4.19 -6.54 -24.82
N SER A 215 3.46 -7.41 -25.54
CA SER A 215 2.06 -7.12 -25.90
C SER A 215 1.17 -6.93 -24.66
N LYS A 216 1.35 -7.78 -23.64
CA LYS A 216 0.63 -7.64 -22.36
C LYS A 216 1.06 -6.39 -21.59
N VAL A 217 2.36 -6.07 -21.58
CA VAL A 217 2.87 -4.82 -20.98
C VAL A 217 2.26 -3.59 -21.65
N SER A 218 2.19 -3.53 -22.98
CA SER A 218 1.61 -2.38 -23.69
C SER A 218 0.10 -2.26 -23.49
N ALA A 219 -0.63 -3.38 -23.42
CA ALA A 219 -2.05 -3.35 -23.07
C ALA A 219 -2.27 -2.82 -21.65
N PHE A 220 -1.47 -3.31 -20.69
CA PHE A 220 -1.51 -2.84 -19.31
C PHE A 220 -1.19 -1.34 -19.21
N ARG A 221 -0.16 -0.88 -19.93
CA ARG A 221 0.21 0.54 -20.02
C ARG A 221 -0.96 1.39 -20.51
N ALA A 222 -1.64 0.97 -21.56
CA ALA A 222 -2.75 1.73 -22.14
C ALA A 222 -3.90 1.96 -21.13
N ASP A 223 -4.23 0.93 -20.35
CA ASP A 223 -5.26 1.03 -19.31
C ASP A 223 -4.80 1.95 -18.16
N VAL A 224 -3.54 1.85 -17.73
CA VAL A 224 -2.97 2.77 -16.73
C VAL A 224 -2.95 4.21 -17.23
N GLU A 225 -2.54 4.46 -18.48
CA GLU A 225 -2.53 5.82 -19.05
C GLU A 225 -3.94 6.41 -19.19
N ALA A 226 -4.96 5.58 -19.46
CA ALA A 226 -6.34 6.03 -19.46
C ALA A 226 -6.80 6.43 -18.05
N HIS A 227 -6.51 5.59 -17.05
CA HIS A 227 -6.81 5.87 -15.65
C HIS A 227 -6.13 7.17 -15.17
N VAL A 228 -4.82 7.32 -15.43
CA VAL A 228 -4.05 8.53 -15.11
C VAL A 228 -4.67 9.80 -15.69
N ARG A 229 -5.08 9.77 -16.97
CA ARG A 229 -5.71 10.94 -17.61
C ARG A 229 -7.03 11.30 -16.95
N GLU A 230 -7.89 10.32 -16.66
CA GLU A 230 -9.17 10.57 -16.01
C GLU A 230 -8.97 11.20 -14.61
N GLU A 231 -8.06 10.65 -13.83
CA GLU A 231 -7.75 11.17 -12.51
C GLU A 231 -7.16 12.59 -12.56
N GLU A 232 -6.11 12.80 -13.35
CA GLU A 232 -5.37 14.07 -13.37
C GLU A 232 -6.10 15.21 -14.08
N GLU A 233 -6.92 14.90 -15.09
CA GLU A 233 -7.55 15.93 -15.94
C GLU A 233 -9.02 16.15 -15.61
N ALA A 234 -9.74 15.11 -15.17
CA ALA A 234 -11.20 15.17 -15.05
C ALA A 234 -11.71 15.10 -13.60
N ILE A 235 -11.08 14.29 -12.74
CA ILE A 235 -11.64 13.94 -11.43
C ILE A 235 -10.95 14.73 -10.31
N PHE A 236 -9.66 14.54 -10.11
CA PHE A 236 -8.94 15.12 -8.97
C PHE A 236 -8.86 16.65 -8.97
N PRO A 237 -8.76 17.37 -10.11
CA PRO A 237 -8.82 18.83 -10.11
C PRO A 237 -10.10 19.38 -9.47
N LYS A 238 -11.25 18.71 -9.65
CA LYS A 238 -12.53 19.12 -9.06
C LYS A 238 -12.53 18.93 -7.56
N LEU A 239 -12.06 17.77 -7.08
CA LEU A 239 -11.93 17.49 -5.65
C LEU A 239 -10.96 18.47 -4.99
N HIS A 240 -9.79 18.68 -5.59
CA HIS A 240 -8.77 19.61 -5.11
C HIS A 240 -9.32 21.04 -4.96
N ALA A 241 -10.02 21.52 -5.98
CA ALA A 241 -10.67 22.83 -5.94
C ALA A 241 -11.75 22.93 -4.85
N ALA A 242 -12.54 21.87 -4.64
CA ALA A 242 -13.61 21.86 -3.65
C ALA A 242 -13.13 21.83 -2.20
N LEU A 243 -11.98 21.20 -1.93
CA LEU A 243 -11.42 21.06 -0.59
C LEU A 243 -10.80 22.36 -0.04
N GLY A 244 -10.29 23.21 -0.94
CA GLY A 244 -9.51 24.40 -0.57
C GLY A 244 -8.24 24.05 0.23
N ASP A 245 -7.48 25.07 0.63
CA ASP A 245 -6.14 24.88 1.22
C ASP A 245 -6.16 23.98 2.47
N ALA A 246 -7.10 24.21 3.39
CA ALA A 246 -7.20 23.44 4.62
C ALA A 246 -7.61 21.98 4.38
N GLY A 247 -8.54 21.74 3.45
CA GLY A 247 -8.97 20.40 3.07
C GLY A 247 -7.86 19.64 2.35
N ASN A 248 -7.18 20.28 1.41
CA ASN A 248 -6.03 19.71 0.70
C ASN A 248 -4.88 19.39 1.65
N ALA A 249 -4.53 20.28 2.59
CA ALA A 249 -3.50 20.01 3.60
C ALA A 249 -3.86 18.79 4.47
N LYS A 250 -5.13 18.65 4.86
CA LYS A 250 -5.61 17.47 5.59
C LYS A 250 -5.50 16.20 4.75
N LEU A 251 -5.96 16.24 3.49
CA LEU A 251 -5.92 15.08 2.60
C LEU A 251 -4.47 14.68 2.30
N THR A 252 -3.57 15.63 2.09
CA THR A 252 -2.11 15.39 1.98
C THR A 252 -1.54 14.65 3.17
N ALA A 253 -1.91 15.03 4.40
CA ALA A 253 -1.42 14.34 5.59
C ALA A 253 -1.93 12.89 5.67
N VAL A 254 -3.19 12.65 5.29
CA VAL A 254 -3.80 11.31 5.25
C VAL A 254 -3.15 10.47 4.14
N ALA A 255 -3.07 10.99 2.93
CA ALA A 255 -2.45 10.32 1.78
C ALA A 255 -1.01 9.91 2.08
N ASN A 256 -0.19 10.81 2.63
CA ASN A 256 1.18 10.46 3.01
C ASN A 256 1.22 9.38 4.09
N LYS A 257 0.36 9.47 5.11
CA LYS A 257 0.26 8.44 6.15
C LYS A 257 -0.06 7.07 5.56
N GLU A 258 -1.00 7.00 4.61
CA GLU A 258 -1.36 5.75 3.93
C GLU A 258 -0.24 5.24 3.02
N GLY A 259 0.38 6.12 2.22
CA GLY A 259 1.52 5.78 1.38
C GLY A 259 2.70 5.19 2.16
N PHE A 260 3.03 5.75 3.33
CA PHE A 260 4.07 5.20 4.22
C PHE A 260 3.79 3.78 4.74
N LYS A 261 2.55 3.29 4.71
CA LYS A 261 2.24 1.93 5.16
C LYS A 261 2.80 0.88 4.19
N LEU A 262 2.75 1.14 2.89
CA LEU A 262 3.22 0.22 1.83
C LEU A 262 4.49 0.67 1.10
N ALA A 263 5.08 1.80 1.48
CA ALA A 263 6.39 2.22 0.99
C ALA A 263 7.55 1.27 1.39
#